data_AF-K2KC08-F1
#
_entry.id   AF-K2KC08-F1
#
_cell.length_a   1.000
_cell.length_b   1.000
_cell.length_c   1.000
_cell.angle_alpha   90.00
_cell.angle_beta   90.00
_cell.angle_gamma   90.00
#
_symmetry.space_group_name_H-M   'P 1'
#
loop_
_entity.id
_entity.type
_entity.pdbx_description
1 polymer ?
#
loop_
_entity_poly.entity_id
_entity_poly.type
_entity_poly.pdbx_seq_one_letter_code
_entity_poly.pdbx_strand_id
1 'polypeptide(L)'
;MIWGLGCSFLNANSIQLEETLRRNPKNLIWQHFKKKFKKSNTIPYAPNSRWKYLGTSIGILGVSLVIGIVGLYLMPESVTNWDREKFGIKSWFENVRMGPKLDNDSFIFNEILHPYFGAMYYMQPRMAGFSWMASAFFSFITSTLFWEYGLEAFVEVPSWQDLVITPLLGSILGEGFYQLTRYIQRNEGKLFGSLFLGRLIIALMDPIGFIIRDLGLGEALGIYNKHEIRSSLSPNGLNLTYKF
;
A
#
# COMPACT_ATOMS: atom_id res chain seq x y z
N MET A 1 19.47 47.30 -32.39
CA MET A 1 18.27 47.22 -31.52
C MET A 1 18.02 45.75 -31.13
N ILE A 2 18.87 45.10 -30.33
CA ILE A 2 18.56 43.82 -29.65
C ILE A 2 19.47 43.69 -28.44
N TRP A 3 19.11 44.27 -27.29
CA TRP A 3 19.70 43.93 -25.98
C TRP A 3 18.66 44.28 -24.90
N GLY A 4 17.84 43.31 -24.48
CA GLY A 4 16.81 43.57 -23.46
C GLY A 4 16.06 42.36 -22.88
N LEU A 5 16.36 41.12 -23.31
CA LEU A 5 15.59 39.93 -22.88
C LEU A 5 16.31 39.01 -21.88
N GLY A 6 17.63 39.19 -21.68
CA GLY A 6 18.43 38.28 -20.83
C GLY A 6 18.38 38.55 -19.32
N CYS A 7 18.33 39.82 -18.90
CA CYS A 7 18.33 40.18 -17.48
C CYS A 7 16.99 39.90 -16.78
N SER A 8 15.87 40.03 -17.50
CA SER A 8 14.52 39.85 -16.94
C SER A 8 14.25 38.39 -16.54
N PHE A 9 14.77 37.43 -17.31
CA PHE A 9 14.62 36.00 -17.05
C PHE A 9 15.45 35.50 -15.87
N LEU A 10 16.69 35.98 -15.75
CA LEU A 10 17.56 35.64 -14.62
C LEU A 10 17.02 36.23 -13.32
N ASN A 11 16.47 37.45 -13.36
CA ASN A 11 15.90 38.10 -12.20
C ASN A 11 14.56 37.47 -11.76
N ALA A 12 13.72 37.03 -12.71
CA ALA A 12 12.50 36.30 -12.38
C ALA A 12 12.80 34.96 -11.69
N ASN A 13 13.83 34.23 -12.15
CA ASN A 13 14.25 32.97 -11.55
C ASN A 13 14.89 33.18 -10.17
N SER A 14 15.69 34.24 -9.95
CA SER A 14 16.27 34.53 -8.64
C SER A 14 15.22 34.95 -7.63
N ILE A 15 14.25 35.78 -8.01
CA ILE A 15 13.13 36.19 -7.16
C ILE A 15 12.26 34.97 -6.79
N GLN A 16 11.99 34.09 -7.76
CA GLN A 16 11.24 32.85 -7.50
C GLN A 16 12.01 31.88 -6.61
N LEU A 17 13.34 31.77 -6.76
CA LEU A 17 14.19 30.98 -5.88
C LEU A 17 14.20 31.54 -4.46
N GLU A 18 14.35 32.86 -4.32
CA GLU A 18 14.40 33.56 -3.04
C GLU A 18 13.05 33.50 -2.30
N GLU A 19 11.92 33.62 -3.01
CA GLU A 19 10.59 33.35 -2.46
C GLU A 19 10.41 31.89 -2.03
N THR A 20 10.98 30.94 -2.79
CA THR A 20 10.90 29.51 -2.45
C THR A 20 11.72 29.19 -1.20
N LEU A 21 12.88 29.83 -1.03
CA LEU A 21 13.76 29.70 0.13
C LEU A 21 13.21 30.44 1.37
N ARG A 22 12.47 31.54 1.20
CA ARG A 22 11.79 32.25 2.29
C ARG A 22 10.58 31.51 2.86
N ARG A 23 9.99 30.57 2.11
CA ARG A 23 8.86 29.76 2.59
C ARG A 23 9.36 28.69 3.56
N ASN A 24 8.71 28.58 4.72
CA ASN A 24 9.04 27.55 5.72
C ASN A 24 9.05 26.14 5.06
N PRO A 25 10.15 25.37 5.13
CA PRO A 25 10.29 24.09 4.43
C PRO A 25 9.19 23.07 4.80
N LYS A 26 8.65 23.14 6.03
CA LYS A 26 7.50 22.33 6.45
C LYS A 26 6.25 22.59 5.62
N ASN A 27 6.00 23.85 5.22
CA ASN A 27 4.88 24.21 4.35
C ASN A 27 5.07 23.71 2.91
N LEU A 28 6.31 23.65 2.43
CA LEU A 28 6.61 23.17 1.07
C LEU A 28 6.40 21.66 0.94
N ILE A 29 6.92 20.88 1.90
CA ILE A 29 6.74 19.41 1.96
C ILE A 29 5.25 19.09 2.08
N TRP A 30 4.53 19.78 2.97
CA TRP A 30 3.10 19.57 3.15
C TRP A 30 2.29 19.91 1.90
N GLN A 31 2.61 21.00 1.20
CA GLN A 31 1.94 21.36 -0.06
C GLN A 31 2.22 20.35 -1.16
N HIS A 32 3.47 19.87 -1.27
CA HIS A 32 3.85 18.83 -2.21
C HIS A 32 3.08 17.54 -1.94
N PHE A 33 3.07 17.09 -0.68
CA PHE A 33 2.31 15.92 -0.25
C PHE A 33 0.81 16.07 -0.55
N LYS A 34 0.19 17.19 -0.17
CA LYS A 34 -1.24 17.46 -0.42
C LYS A 34 -1.57 17.46 -1.92
N LYS A 35 -0.72 18.03 -2.76
CA LYS A 35 -0.89 18.04 -4.23
C LYS A 35 -0.76 16.64 -4.82
N LYS A 36 0.25 15.88 -4.39
CA LYS A 36 0.48 14.51 -4.82
C LYS A 36 -0.66 13.60 -4.40
N PHE A 37 -1.04 13.64 -3.13
CA PHE A 37 -2.16 12.90 -2.57
C PHE A 37 -3.49 13.24 -3.25
N LYS A 38 -3.68 14.50 -3.66
CA LYS A 38 -4.84 14.87 -4.50
C LYS A 38 -4.80 14.19 -5.86
N LYS A 39 -3.64 14.18 -6.52
CA LYS A 39 -3.46 13.63 -7.86
C LYS A 39 -3.64 12.12 -7.91
N SER A 40 -3.00 11.38 -7.00
CA SER A 40 -3.07 9.92 -6.91
C SER A 40 -4.48 9.36 -6.74
N ASN A 41 -5.36 10.11 -6.07
CA ASN A 41 -6.74 9.70 -5.82
C ASN A 41 -7.74 10.15 -6.89
N THR A 42 -7.37 11.09 -7.75
CA THR A 42 -8.24 11.62 -8.82
C THR A 42 -7.96 10.99 -10.18
N ILE A 43 -6.76 10.44 -10.37
CA ILE A 43 -6.36 9.78 -11.61
C ILE A 43 -6.36 8.28 -11.35
N PRO A 44 -7.05 7.46 -12.18
CA PRO A 44 -6.96 6.01 -12.07
C PRO A 44 -5.50 5.55 -12.05
N TYR A 45 -5.14 4.77 -11.03
CA TYR A 45 -3.76 4.31 -10.89
C TYR A 45 -3.50 3.04 -11.71
N ALA A 46 -2.45 3.06 -12.53
CA ALA A 46 -1.90 1.87 -13.18
C ALA A 46 -0.38 1.97 -13.21
N PRO A 47 0.38 1.09 -12.54
CA PRO A 47 1.83 1.21 -12.50
C PRO A 47 2.45 0.91 -13.86
N ASN A 48 3.53 1.62 -14.20
CA ASN A 48 4.35 1.40 -15.39
C ASN A 48 4.93 -0.02 -15.47
N SER A 49 5.23 -0.64 -14.32
CA SER A 49 5.66 -2.03 -14.21
C SER A 49 4.89 -2.75 -13.10
N ARG A 50 4.09 -3.75 -13.50
CA ARG A 50 3.30 -4.58 -12.58
C ARG A 50 4.17 -5.34 -11.59
N TRP A 51 5.30 -5.89 -12.07
CA TRP A 51 6.19 -6.72 -11.27
C TRP A 51 7.02 -5.90 -10.28
N LYS A 52 7.42 -4.67 -10.66
CA LYS A 52 8.07 -3.77 -9.71
C LYS A 52 7.12 -3.39 -8.58
N TYR A 53 5.87 -3.05 -8.91
CA TYR A 53 4.85 -2.74 -7.89
C TYR A 53 4.62 -3.92 -6.95
N LEU A 54 4.40 -5.12 -7.51
CA LEU A 54 4.18 -6.32 -6.69
C LEU A 54 5.41 -6.66 -5.84
N GLY A 55 6.62 -6.56 -6.40
CA GLY A 55 7.87 -6.75 -5.65
C GLY A 55 8.04 -5.75 -4.51
N THR A 56 7.70 -4.48 -4.72
CA THR A 56 7.68 -3.48 -3.63
C THR A 56 6.65 -3.84 -2.57
N SER A 57 5.47 -4.31 -2.97
CA SER A 57 4.41 -4.74 -2.04
C SER A 57 4.87 -5.91 -1.18
N ILE A 58 5.52 -6.91 -1.79
CA ILE A 58 6.13 -8.06 -1.09
C ILE A 58 7.23 -7.58 -0.12
N GLY A 59 8.05 -6.61 -0.53
CA GLY A 59 9.06 -6.01 0.34
C GLY A 59 8.46 -5.34 1.58
N ILE A 60 7.36 -4.59 1.41
CA ILE A 60 6.62 -3.97 2.52
C ILE A 60 6.04 -5.06 3.42
N LEU A 61 5.43 -6.10 2.86
CA LEU A 61 4.92 -7.24 3.62
C LEU A 61 6.04 -7.86 4.46
N GLY A 62 7.20 -8.17 3.86
CA GLY A 62 8.35 -8.71 4.59
C GLY A 62 8.82 -7.84 5.75
N VAL A 63 8.87 -6.51 5.58
CA VAL A 63 9.17 -5.59 6.69
C VAL A 63 8.06 -5.62 7.75
N SER A 64 6.79 -5.68 7.34
CA SER A 64 5.65 -5.75 8.25
C SER A 64 5.60 -7.06 9.04
N LEU A 65 6.11 -8.17 8.50
CA LEU A 65 6.24 -9.44 9.23
C LEU A 65 7.17 -9.30 10.41
N VAL A 66 8.34 -8.69 10.20
CA VAL A 66 9.32 -8.47 11.27
C VAL A 66 8.75 -7.53 12.33
N ILE A 67 8.09 -6.45 11.91
CA ILE A 67 7.41 -5.52 12.83
C ILE A 67 6.28 -6.23 13.59
N GLY A 68 5.52 -7.09 12.91
CA GLY A 68 4.44 -7.89 13.51
C GLY A 68 4.97 -8.83 14.58
N ILE A 69 5.97 -9.65 14.25
CA ILE A 69 6.67 -10.55 15.19
C ILE A 69 7.17 -9.79 16.43
N VAL A 70 7.85 -8.65 16.23
CA VAL A 70 8.33 -7.81 17.35
C VAL A 70 7.17 -7.21 18.14
N GLY A 71 6.14 -6.71 17.46
CA GLY A 71 4.96 -6.12 18.09
C GLY A 71 4.23 -7.14 18.96
N LEU A 72 3.99 -8.34 18.44
CA LEU A 72 3.36 -9.44 19.15
C LEU A 72 4.17 -9.87 20.36
N TYR A 73 5.50 -9.93 20.25
CA TYR A 73 6.38 -10.20 21.39
C TYR A 73 6.25 -9.14 22.50
N LEU A 74 6.02 -7.87 22.13
CA LEU A 74 5.89 -6.76 23.08
C LEU A 74 4.46 -6.60 23.65
N MET A 75 3.42 -7.10 22.95
CA MET A 75 2.03 -6.92 23.35
C MET A 75 1.68 -7.69 24.65
N PRO A 76 0.87 -7.10 25.55
CA PRO A 76 0.41 -7.81 26.76
C PRO A 76 -0.41 -9.04 26.39
N GLU A 77 -0.22 -10.13 27.14
CA GLU A 77 -0.96 -11.39 26.94
C GLU A 77 -2.48 -11.21 27.07
N SER A 78 -2.92 -10.21 27.84
CA SER A 78 -4.34 -9.84 27.98
C SER A 78 -5.00 -9.32 26.69
N VAL A 79 -4.21 -9.00 25.65
CA VAL A 79 -4.70 -8.52 24.36
C VAL A 79 -4.64 -9.62 23.30
N THR A 80 -3.60 -10.45 23.33
CA THR A 80 -3.35 -11.49 22.31
C THR A 80 -3.84 -12.88 22.72
N ASN A 81 -4.09 -13.12 24.01
CA ASN A 81 -4.28 -14.46 24.60
C ASN A 81 -3.09 -15.42 24.41
N TRP A 82 -1.94 -14.91 23.98
CA TRP A 82 -0.76 -15.72 23.69
C TRP A 82 0.22 -15.72 24.86
N ASP A 83 0.71 -16.90 25.18
CA ASP A 83 1.74 -17.14 26.19
C ASP A 83 3.12 -16.77 25.63
N ARG A 84 3.75 -15.74 26.20
CA ARG A 84 5.07 -15.27 25.74
C ARG A 84 6.16 -16.32 25.90
N GLU A 85 6.02 -17.25 26.84
CA GLU A 85 7.01 -18.33 27.02
C GLU A 85 7.00 -19.31 25.84
N LYS A 86 5.89 -19.35 25.07
CA LYS A 86 5.77 -20.12 23.85
C LYS A 86 6.16 -19.34 22.60
N PHE A 87 6.60 -18.09 22.71
CA PHE A 87 7.04 -17.33 21.54
C PHE A 87 8.43 -17.79 21.08
N GLY A 88 8.54 -18.32 19.86
CA GLY A 88 9.87 -18.51 19.26
C GLY A 88 9.95 -19.54 18.14
N ILE A 89 11.15 -19.65 17.56
CA ILE A 89 11.43 -20.55 16.42
C ILE A 89 11.16 -22.03 16.77
N LYS A 90 11.41 -22.43 18.03
CA LYS A 90 11.14 -23.80 18.46
C LYS A 90 9.64 -24.11 18.39
N SER A 91 8.82 -23.25 18.98
CA SER A 91 7.36 -23.35 18.93
C SER A 91 6.84 -23.29 17.51
N TRP A 92 7.43 -22.44 16.67
CA TRP A 92 7.14 -22.40 15.24
C TRP A 92 7.29 -23.78 14.58
N PHE A 93 8.41 -24.46 14.78
CA PHE A 93 8.59 -25.81 14.21
C PHE A 93 7.61 -26.83 14.78
N GLU A 94 7.28 -26.74 16.07
CA GLU A 94 6.30 -27.63 16.72
C GLU A 94 4.89 -27.40 16.16
N ASN A 95 4.47 -26.15 16.06
CA ASN A 95 3.17 -25.72 15.55
C ASN A 95 2.98 -26.10 14.08
N VAL A 96 3.98 -25.84 13.23
CA VAL A 96 3.94 -26.24 11.82
C VAL A 96 3.86 -27.77 11.66
N ARG A 97 4.56 -28.53 12.49
CA ARG A 97 4.55 -30.01 12.45
C ARG A 97 3.24 -30.61 12.95
N MET A 98 2.55 -29.96 13.88
CA MET A 98 1.24 -30.41 14.37
C MET A 98 0.18 -30.37 13.27
N GLY A 99 0.37 -29.53 12.25
CA GLY A 99 -0.61 -29.30 11.19
C GLY A 99 -1.81 -28.47 11.69
N PRO A 100 -2.64 -27.95 10.77
CA PRO A 100 -3.66 -27.00 11.16
C PRO A 100 -4.73 -27.62 12.06
N LYS A 101 -5.30 -26.81 12.95
CA LYS A 101 -6.39 -27.20 13.85
C LYS A 101 -7.57 -26.24 13.69
N LEU A 102 -8.71 -26.63 14.25
CA LEU A 102 -9.78 -25.67 14.47
C LEU A 102 -9.41 -24.88 15.74
N ASP A 103 -9.11 -23.59 15.61
CA ASP A 103 -8.99 -22.69 16.76
C ASP A 103 -10.38 -22.29 17.28
N ASN A 104 -10.40 -21.52 18.37
CA ASN A 104 -11.61 -20.88 18.89
C ASN A 104 -11.39 -19.37 18.99
N ASP A 105 -10.79 -18.78 17.97
CA ASP A 105 -10.54 -17.35 17.94
C ASP A 105 -11.83 -16.54 17.98
N SER A 106 -11.73 -15.32 18.50
CA SER A 106 -12.89 -14.46 18.64
C SER A 106 -13.43 -14.09 17.25
N PHE A 107 -14.75 -13.94 17.13
CA PHE A 107 -15.44 -13.54 15.89
C PHE A 107 -14.79 -12.36 15.16
N ILE A 108 -14.24 -11.37 15.89
CA ILE A 108 -13.60 -10.20 15.28
C ILE A 108 -12.34 -10.57 14.50
N PHE A 109 -11.58 -11.57 14.96
CA PHE A 109 -10.40 -12.03 14.24
C PHE A 109 -10.82 -12.79 12.98
N ASN A 110 -11.57 -13.88 13.12
CA ASN A 110 -11.89 -14.80 12.02
C ASN A 110 -12.79 -14.18 10.95
N GLU A 111 -13.74 -13.32 11.33
CA GLU A 111 -14.78 -12.84 10.40
C GLU A 111 -14.55 -11.40 9.93
N ILE A 112 -13.65 -10.64 10.56
CA ILE A 112 -13.40 -9.24 10.20
C ILE A 112 -11.95 -9.00 9.83
N LEU A 113 -11.02 -9.24 10.75
CA LEU A 113 -9.61 -8.91 10.54
C LEU A 113 -8.96 -9.83 9.50
N HIS A 114 -9.17 -11.13 9.61
CA HIS A 114 -8.68 -12.13 8.66
C HIS A 114 -9.14 -11.81 7.22
N PRO A 115 -10.46 -11.70 6.92
CA PRO A 115 -10.93 -11.28 5.60
C PRO A 115 -10.37 -9.93 5.15
N TYR A 116 -10.21 -8.95 6.06
CA TYR A 116 -9.62 -7.65 5.71
C TYR A 116 -8.15 -7.77 5.29
N PHE A 117 -7.33 -8.55 5.99
CA PHE A 117 -5.93 -8.79 5.60
C PHE A 117 -5.86 -9.58 4.29
N GLY A 118 -6.71 -10.59 4.10
CA GLY A 118 -6.85 -11.29 2.83
C GLY A 118 -7.22 -10.36 1.67
N ALA A 119 -8.09 -9.38 1.91
CA ALA A 119 -8.45 -8.33 0.94
C ALA A 119 -7.27 -7.40 0.64
N MET A 120 -6.51 -7.02 1.66
CA MET A 120 -5.30 -6.22 1.49
C MET A 120 -4.24 -6.95 0.65
N TYR A 121 -4.06 -8.26 0.85
CA TYR A 121 -3.16 -9.08 0.02
C TYR A 121 -3.66 -9.17 -1.43
N TYR A 122 -4.97 -9.38 -1.62
CA TYR A 122 -5.61 -9.42 -2.94
C TYR A 122 -5.39 -8.11 -3.71
N MET A 123 -5.51 -6.97 -3.04
CA MET A 123 -5.37 -5.65 -3.66
C MET A 123 -4.01 -5.43 -4.33
N GLN A 124 -2.92 -6.03 -3.84
CA GLN A 124 -1.56 -5.76 -4.33
C GLN A 124 -1.35 -6.13 -5.81
N PRO A 125 -1.52 -7.40 -6.24
CA PRO A 125 -1.49 -7.75 -7.65
C PRO A 125 -2.65 -7.13 -8.43
N ARG A 126 -3.83 -6.95 -7.82
CA ARG A 126 -5.00 -6.40 -8.51
C ARG A 126 -4.78 -4.96 -8.96
N MET A 127 -4.22 -4.12 -8.08
CA MET A 127 -3.81 -2.75 -8.37
C MET A 127 -2.61 -2.66 -9.32
N ALA A 128 -1.74 -3.67 -9.31
CA ALA A 128 -0.65 -3.82 -10.28
C ALA A 128 -1.12 -4.18 -11.70
N GLY A 129 -2.38 -4.57 -11.88
CA GLY A 129 -2.99 -4.90 -13.17
C GLY A 129 -3.00 -6.38 -13.51
N PHE A 130 -2.86 -7.27 -12.52
CA PHE A 130 -3.11 -8.70 -12.70
C PHE A 130 -4.62 -9.01 -12.73
N SER A 131 -4.96 -10.21 -13.19
CA SER A 131 -6.35 -10.68 -13.21
C SER A 131 -6.86 -10.94 -11.79
N TRP A 132 -8.19 -11.01 -11.65
CA TRP A 132 -8.84 -11.36 -10.39
C TRP A 132 -8.34 -12.72 -9.87
N MET A 133 -8.19 -13.72 -10.75
CA MET A 133 -7.76 -15.07 -10.37
C MET A 133 -6.31 -15.10 -9.88
N ALA A 134 -5.40 -14.39 -10.55
CA ALA A 134 -4.02 -14.28 -10.09
C ALA A 134 -3.94 -13.54 -8.74
N SER A 135 -4.83 -12.58 -8.52
CA SER A 135 -4.92 -11.83 -7.26
C SER A 135 -5.47 -12.67 -6.12
N ALA A 136 -6.48 -13.49 -6.39
CA ALA A 136 -7.02 -14.46 -5.43
C ALA A 136 -5.97 -15.51 -5.06
N PHE A 137 -5.24 -16.04 -6.04
CA PHE A 137 -4.15 -16.99 -5.78
C PHE A 137 -3.02 -16.36 -4.95
N PHE A 138 -2.66 -15.11 -5.22
CA PHE A 138 -1.68 -14.39 -4.41
C PHE A 138 -2.17 -14.18 -2.96
N SER A 139 -3.44 -13.80 -2.79
CA SER A 139 -4.07 -13.67 -1.47
C SER A 139 -4.06 -15.01 -0.73
N PHE A 140 -4.38 -16.12 -1.39
CA PHE A 140 -4.28 -17.47 -0.85
C PHE A 140 -2.88 -17.81 -0.34
N ILE A 141 -1.86 -17.64 -1.20
CA ILE A 141 -0.47 -17.95 -0.82
C ILE A 141 0.03 -17.03 0.30
N THR A 142 -0.33 -15.75 0.27
CA THR A 142 0.11 -14.80 1.29
C THR A 142 -0.60 -15.08 2.61
N SER A 143 -1.92 -15.25 2.63
CA SER A 143 -2.64 -15.62 3.86
C SER A 143 -2.08 -16.90 4.46
N THR A 144 -1.83 -17.93 3.63
CA THR A 144 -1.28 -19.21 4.09
C THR A 144 0.15 -19.09 4.61
N LEU A 145 1.09 -18.59 3.80
CA LEU A 145 2.52 -18.68 4.11
C LEU A 145 3.03 -17.51 4.94
N PHE A 146 2.50 -16.31 4.70
CA PHE A 146 2.96 -15.10 5.38
C PHE A 146 2.26 -14.90 6.71
N TRP A 147 0.94 -15.12 6.76
CA TRP A 147 0.15 -14.90 7.97
C TRP A 147 0.15 -16.15 8.86
N GLU A 148 -0.60 -17.18 8.48
CA GLU A 148 -0.81 -18.40 9.29
C GLU A 148 0.50 -19.10 9.65
N TYR A 149 1.20 -19.60 8.63
CA TYR A 149 2.47 -20.32 8.83
C TYR A 149 3.65 -19.39 9.07
N GLY A 150 3.49 -18.09 8.86
CA GLY A 150 4.56 -17.11 8.96
C GLY A 150 4.57 -16.45 10.33
N LEU A 151 3.54 -15.67 10.64
CA LEU A 151 3.44 -14.84 11.84
C LEU A 151 2.81 -15.60 13.02
N GLU A 152 1.68 -16.26 12.81
CA GLU A 152 0.92 -16.91 13.89
C GLU A 152 1.55 -18.22 14.36
N ALA A 153 2.19 -18.97 13.45
CA ALA A 153 2.90 -20.19 13.82
C ALA A 153 3.95 -20.00 14.93
N PHE A 154 4.47 -18.79 15.15
CA PHE A 154 5.42 -18.49 16.25
C PHE A 154 4.83 -18.63 17.65
N VAL A 155 3.51 -18.66 17.77
CA VAL A 155 2.76 -18.55 19.03
C VAL A 155 1.61 -19.56 19.12
N GLU A 156 1.04 -19.93 17.97
CA GLU A 156 -0.15 -20.75 17.88
C GLU A 156 -0.06 -21.76 16.73
N VAL A 157 -0.88 -22.81 16.80
CA VAL A 157 -0.99 -23.80 15.72
C VAL A 157 -1.82 -23.18 14.59
N PRO A 158 -1.38 -23.24 13.32
CA PRO A 158 -2.15 -22.68 12.20
C PRO A 158 -3.61 -23.14 12.16
N SER A 159 -4.50 -22.30 11.65
CA SER A 159 -5.93 -22.59 11.62
C SER A 159 -6.40 -23.23 10.31
N TRP A 160 -7.23 -24.28 10.40
CA TRP A 160 -7.95 -24.78 9.22
C TRP A 160 -8.98 -23.79 8.70
N GLN A 161 -9.60 -23.01 9.58
CA GLN A 161 -10.64 -22.06 9.22
C GLN A 161 -10.02 -20.90 8.46
N ASP A 162 -8.94 -20.33 8.99
CA ASP A 162 -8.33 -19.14 8.39
C ASP A 162 -7.60 -19.47 7.08
N LEU A 163 -7.06 -20.68 6.92
CA LEU A 163 -6.53 -21.14 5.62
C LEU A 163 -7.57 -21.15 4.49
N VAL A 164 -8.86 -21.20 4.82
CA VAL A 164 -9.96 -21.20 3.85
C VAL A 164 -10.67 -19.84 3.81
N ILE A 165 -11.12 -19.36 4.96
CA ILE A 165 -11.97 -18.17 5.11
C ILE A 165 -11.20 -16.91 4.73
N THR A 166 -9.99 -16.72 5.27
CA THR A 166 -9.14 -15.55 5.05
C THR A 166 -8.94 -15.27 3.56
N PRO A 167 -8.43 -16.22 2.74
CA PRO A 167 -8.22 -15.95 1.33
C PRO A 167 -9.52 -15.95 0.51
N LEU A 168 -10.54 -16.72 0.89
CA LEU A 168 -11.81 -16.77 0.14
C LEU A 168 -12.61 -15.47 0.32
N LEU A 169 -12.97 -15.15 1.56
CA LEU A 169 -13.71 -13.93 1.87
C LEU A 169 -12.86 -12.70 1.61
N GLY A 170 -11.56 -12.77 1.90
CA GLY A 170 -10.63 -11.69 1.58
C GLY A 170 -10.54 -11.39 0.09
N SER A 171 -10.54 -12.39 -0.78
CA SER A 171 -10.55 -12.13 -2.24
C SER A 171 -11.86 -11.50 -2.71
N ILE A 172 -13.00 -11.90 -2.16
CA ILE A 172 -14.31 -11.31 -2.47
C ILE A 172 -14.35 -9.84 -2.02
N LEU A 173 -13.99 -9.59 -0.76
CA LEU A 173 -13.93 -8.25 -0.19
C LEU A 173 -12.90 -7.38 -0.92
N GLY A 174 -11.75 -7.95 -1.27
CA GLY A 174 -10.68 -7.30 -2.03
C GLY A 174 -11.09 -6.89 -3.44
N GLU A 175 -11.87 -7.70 -4.15
CA GLU A 175 -12.44 -7.25 -5.44
C GLU A 175 -13.44 -6.11 -5.21
N GLY A 176 -14.24 -6.16 -4.14
CA GLY A 176 -15.08 -5.03 -3.72
C GLY A 176 -14.28 -3.75 -3.49
N PHE A 177 -13.18 -3.83 -2.74
CA PHE A 177 -12.26 -2.72 -2.50
C PHE A 177 -11.64 -2.19 -3.79
N TYR A 178 -11.25 -3.07 -4.69
CA TYR A 178 -10.72 -2.70 -5.99
C TYR A 178 -11.76 -1.90 -6.79
N GLN A 179 -12.98 -2.42 -6.90
CA GLN A 179 -14.04 -1.77 -7.67
C GLN A 179 -14.45 -0.42 -7.05
N LEU A 180 -14.54 -0.35 -5.72
CA LEU A 180 -14.82 0.90 -5.01
C LEU A 180 -13.68 1.92 -5.19
N THR A 181 -12.42 1.49 -5.15
CA THR A 181 -11.26 2.34 -5.46
C THR A 181 -11.37 2.90 -6.88
N ARG A 182 -11.71 2.06 -7.86
CA ARG A 182 -11.91 2.50 -9.25
C ARG A 182 -13.07 3.47 -9.40
N TYR A 183 -14.18 3.23 -8.71
CA TYR A 183 -15.32 4.14 -8.68
C TYR A 183 -14.94 5.51 -8.13
N ILE A 184 -14.29 5.55 -6.96
CA ILE A 184 -13.83 6.79 -6.32
C ILE A 184 -12.85 7.53 -7.24
N GLN A 185 -11.88 6.84 -7.84
CA GLN A 185 -10.92 7.45 -8.77
C GLN A 185 -11.59 8.06 -10.00
N ARG A 186 -12.59 7.38 -10.58
CA ARG A 186 -13.38 7.91 -11.71
C ARG A 186 -14.26 9.10 -11.30
N ASN A 187 -14.69 9.16 -10.04
CA ASN A 187 -15.47 10.25 -9.48
C ASN A 187 -14.58 11.37 -8.90
N GLU A 188 -13.46 11.68 -9.55
CA GLU A 188 -12.50 12.72 -9.13
C GLU A 188 -12.00 12.55 -7.68
N GLY A 189 -11.89 11.31 -7.20
CA GLY A 189 -11.47 11.00 -5.84
C GLY A 189 -12.53 11.25 -4.76
N LYS A 190 -13.79 11.50 -5.14
CA LYS A 190 -14.89 11.79 -4.21
C LYS A 190 -15.72 10.55 -3.90
N LEU A 191 -16.11 10.40 -2.65
CA LEU A 191 -17.16 9.46 -2.20
C LEU A 191 -18.26 10.26 -1.51
N PHE A 192 -19.52 10.08 -1.91
CA PHE A 192 -20.65 10.91 -1.46
C PHE A 192 -20.40 12.42 -1.56
N GLY A 193 -19.75 12.85 -2.64
CA GLY A 193 -19.37 14.26 -2.86
C GLY A 193 -18.14 14.74 -2.05
N SER A 194 -17.66 13.95 -1.09
CA SER A 194 -16.52 14.31 -0.24
C SER A 194 -15.21 13.75 -0.77
N LEU A 195 -14.29 14.66 -1.10
CA LEU A 195 -12.92 14.34 -1.51
C LEU A 195 -12.08 13.79 -0.34
N PHE A 196 -12.35 14.23 0.88
CA PHE A 196 -11.66 13.69 2.06
C PHE A 196 -12.08 12.24 2.30
N LEU A 197 -13.38 11.97 2.25
CA LEU A 197 -13.92 10.64 2.51
C LEU A 197 -13.43 9.62 1.47
N GLY A 198 -13.48 9.97 0.18
CA GLY A 198 -13.00 9.06 -0.87
C GLY A 198 -11.54 8.66 -0.69
N ARG A 199 -10.70 9.61 -0.28
CA ARG A 199 -9.27 9.37 -0.02
C ARG A 199 -9.01 8.53 1.22
N LEU A 200 -9.73 8.82 2.30
CA LEU A 200 -9.64 8.05 3.53
C LEU A 200 -10.00 6.59 3.26
N ILE A 201 -11.11 6.35 2.56
CA ILE A 201 -11.56 5.01 2.22
C ILE A 201 -10.57 4.28 1.31
N ILE A 202 -10.00 4.94 0.29
CA ILE A 202 -8.93 4.33 -0.53
C ILE A 202 -7.71 3.94 0.33
N ALA A 203 -7.28 4.81 1.26
CA ALA A 203 -6.13 4.53 2.11
C ALA A 203 -6.39 3.37 3.09
N LEU A 204 -7.61 3.26 3.61
CA LEU A 204 -8.01 2.16 4.50
C LEU A 204 -8.16 0.84 3.75
N MET A 205 -8.67 0.84 2.52
CA MET A 205 -8.82 -0.41 1.74
C MET A 205 -7.49 -0.97 1.23
N ASP A 206 -6.49 -0.10 1.02
CA ASP A 206 -5.19 -0.48 0.46
C ASP A 206 -4.06 0.34 1.09
N PRO A 207 -3.71 0.10 2.36
CA PRO A 207 -2.67 0.85 3.06
C PRO A 207 -1.28 0.62 2.45
N ILE A 208 -0.99 -0.57 1.91
CA ILE A 208 0.27 -0.85 1.21
C ILE A 208 0.33 -0.04 -0.09
N GLY A 209 -0.73 -0.06 -0.89
CA GLY A 209 -0.81 0.74 -2.10
C GLY A 209 -0.77 2.23 -1.80
N PHE A 210 -1.30 2.69 -0.66
CA PHE A 210 -1.15 4.05 -0.18
C PHE A 210 0.32 4.41 0.10
N ILE A 211 1.10 3.52 0.74
CA ILE A 211 2.54 3.74 0.92
C ILE A 211 3.26 3.86 -0.44
N ILE A 212 2.95 2.95 -1.36
CA ILE A 212 3.61 2.92 -2.69
C ILE A 212 3.23 4.15 -3.52
N ARG A 213 1.94 4.44 -3.64
CA ARG A 213 1.40 5.47 -4.55
C ARG A 213 1.40 6.85 -3.92
N ASP A 214 0.85 6.97 -2.71
CA ASP A 214 0.50 8.25 -2.10
C ASP A 214 1.65 8.83 -1.27
N LEU A 215 2.33 8.00 -0.46
CA LEU A 215 3.54 8.43 0.27
C LEU A 215 4.77 8.54 -0.65
N GLY A 216 4.70 7.94 -1.84
CA GLY A 216 5.68 8.17 -2.90
C GLY A 216 6.85 7.19 -2.96
N LEU A 217 6.81 6.11 -2.20
CA LEU A 217 7.82 5.05 -2.26
C LEU A 217 7.93 4.48 -3.69
N GLY A 218 6.82 4.31 -4.37
CA GLY A 218 6.79 3.84 -5.75
C GLY A 218 7.58 4.75 -6.68
N GLU A 219 7.40 6.07 -6.59
CA GLU A 219 8.14 7.03 -7.41
C GLU A 219 9.65 6.97 -7.13
N ALA A 220 10.04 6.85 -5.86
CA ALA A 220 11.44 6.68 -5.45
C ALA A 220 12.07 5.41 -6.03
N LEU A 221 11.26 4.36 -6.25
CA LEU A 221 11.68 3.09 -6.87
C LEU A 221 11.44 3.05 -8.39
N GLY A 222 11.07 4.17 -9.02
CA GLY A 222 10.83 4.27 -10.46
C GLY A 222 9.52 3.67 -10.94
N ILE A 223 8.55 3.49 -10.04
CA ILE A 223 7.17 3.07 -10.32
C ILE A 223 6.31 4.31 -10.48
N TYR A 224 5.77 4.51 -11.67
CA TYR A 224 4.97 5.68 -12.03
C TYR A 224 3.60 5.28 -12.54
N ASN A 225 2.61 6.14 -12.30
CA ASN A 225 1.28 5.95 -12.87
C ASN A 225 1.31 6.24 -14.39
N LYS A 226 0.92 5.26 -15.22
CA LYS A 226 0.89 5.38 -16.69
C LYS A 226 -0.03 6.49 -17.18
N HIS A 227 -1.10 6.78 -16.42
CA HIS A 227 -2.08 7.79 -16.78
C HIS A 227 -1.64 9.21 -16.43
N GLU A 228 -0.48 9.39 -15.79
CA GLU A 228 0.03 10.70 -15.43
C GLU A 228 0.97 11.28 -16.49
N ILE A 229 0.65 12.49 -16.93
CA ILE A 229 1.58 13.30 -17.73
C ILE A 229 2.77 13.71 -16.86
N ARG A 230 3.98 13.40 -17.32
CA ARG A 230 5.22 13.83 -16.66
C ARG A 230 6.05 14.69 -17.61
N SER A 231 6.40 15.87 -17.13
CA SER A 231 7.44 16.73 -17.70
C SER A 231 8.66 16.67 -16.78
N SER A 232 9.82 16.26 -17.29
CA SER A 232 11.10 16.34 -16.58
C SER A 232 12.01 17.36 -17.27
N LEU A 233 12.59 18.27 -16.50
CA LEU A 233 13.67 19.13 -16.99
C LEU A 233 14.99 18.36 -16.92
N SER A 234 15.63 18.20 -18.06
CA SER A 234 16.99 17.69 -18.24
C SER A 234 17.93 18.87 -18.52
N PRO A 235 19.24 18.77 -18.25
CA PRO A 235 20.23 19.77 -18.69
C PRO A 235 20.13 20.09 -20.20
N ASN A 236 19.59 19.16 -20.99
CA ASN A 236 19.42 19.30 -22.44
C ASN A 236 18.02 19.79 -22.86
N GLY A 237 17.15 20.19 -21.92
CA GLY A 237 15.83 20.75 -22.21
C GLY A 237 14.66 20.06 -21.50
N LEU A 238 13.44 20.47 -21.87
CA LEU A 238 12.19 20.02 -21.25
C LEU A 238 11.71 18.73 -21.93
N ASN A 239 11.87 17.60 -21.25
CA ASN A 239 11.39 16.29 -21.72
C ASN A 239 9.94 16.06 -21.26
N LEU A 240 9.00 16.16 -22.19
CA LEU A 240 7.61 15.75 -21.98
C LEU A 240 7.49 14.27 -22.34
N THR A 241 7.29 13.41 -21.34
CA THR A 241 7.05 11.98 -21.57
C THR A 241 5.57 11.70 -21.48
N TYR A 242 4.97 11.37 -22.63
CA TYR A 242 3.65 10.78 -22.76
C TYR A 242 3.84 9.37 -23.33
N LYS A 243 3.35 8.33 -22.64
CA LYS A 243 3.37 6.96 -23.17
C LYS A 243 1.93 6.45 -23.26
N PHE A 244 1.51 6.14 -24.49
CA PHE A 244 0.29 5.39 -24.80
C PHE A 244 0.25 4.06 -24.04
#